data_AF-A0A0J0XPN0-F1
#
_entry.id   AF-A0A0J0XPN0-F1
#
_cell.length_a   1.000
_cell.length_b   1.000
_cell.length_c   1.000
_cell.angle_alpha   90.00
_cell.angle_beta   90.00
_cell.angle_gamma   90.00
#
_symmetry.space_group_name_H-M   'P 1'
#
loop_
_entity.id
_entity.type
_entity.pdbx_description
1 polymer ?
#
loop_
_entity_poly.entity_id
_entity_poly.type
_entity_poly.pdbx_seq_one_letter_code
_entity_poly.pdbx_strand_id
1 'polypeptide(L)'
;ASYPRVAYSTMLEPHLSKEVAGLLAALFEVVSAIALHADTNSMSAGRLCHLFGWWLLGAMPDGTTSWSDLYEAYRLSGQRAEHLFYARVRWQTTQQKMPRRLVQLILSYPFGESSASSE
;
A
#
# COMPACT_ATOMS: atom_id res chain seq x y z
N ALA A 1 -8.53 -17.89 3.57
CA ALA A 1 -7.12 -17.87 3.08
C ALA A 1 -6.21 -17.33 4.19
N SER A 2 -5.00 -17.88 4.37
CA SER A 2 -4.04 -17.33 5.35
C SER A 2 -3.28 -16.14 4.75
N TYR A 3 -3.14 -15.04 5.48
CA TYR A 3 -2.42 -13.83 5.06
C TYR A 3 -1.08 -13.72 5.80
N PRO A 4 0.02 -14.34 5.31
CA PRO A 4 1.28 -14.40 6.04
C PRO A 4 1.94 -13.02 6.15
N ARG A 5 2.62 -12.76 7.28
CA ARG A 5 3.34 -11.48 7.50
C ARG A 5 4.49 -11.24 6.53
N VAL A 6 4.99 -12.30 5.89
CA VAL A 6 6.09 -12.27 4.91
C VAL A 6 5.61 -12.21 3.46
N ALA A 7 4.30 -12.05 3.21
CA ALA A 7 3.73 -12.07 1.85
C ALA A 7 4.40 -11.06 0.90
N TYR A 8 4.81 -9.89 1.40
CA TYR A 8 5.50 -8.89 0.58
C TYR A 8 6.80 -9.46 -0.02
N SER A 9 7.67 -10.06 0.82
CA SER A 9 8.94 -10.61 0.36
C SER A 9 8.82 -11.95 -0.36
N THR A 10 7.82 -12.78 -0.02
CA THR A 10 7.68 -14.12 -0.60
C THR A 10 6.80 -14.18 -1.85
N MET A 11 5.86 -13.25 -2.01
CA MET A 11 4.90 -13.25 -3.12
C MET A 11 5.14 -12.11 -4.11
N LEU A 12 5.48 -10.90 -3.63
CA LEU A 12 5.65 -9.75 -4.51
C LEU A 12 7.10 -9.61 -4.99
N GLU A 13 8.05 -9.45 -4.08
CA GLU A 13 9.45 -9.15 -4.42
C GLU A 13 10.08 -10.07 -5.47
N PRO A 14 9.85 -11.40 -5.50
CA PRO A 14 10.45 -12.28 -6.51
C PRO A 14 10.00 -12.00 -7.94
N HIS A 15 8.87 -11.30 -8.12
CA HIS A 15 8.29 -10.99 -9.43
C HIS A 15 8.62 -9.56 -9.90
N LEU A 16 9.39 -8.80 -9.11
CA LEU A 16 9.77 -7.43 -9.44
C LEU A 16 11.18 -7.38 -10.02
N SER A 17 11.41 -6.50 -11.00
CA SER A 17 12.78 -6.10 -11.33
C SER A 17 13.40 -5.34 -10.16
N LYS A 18 14.73 -5.30 -10.11
CA LYS A 18 15.45 -4.58 -9.04
C LYS A 18 15.08 -3.10 -9.00
N GLU A 19 14.88 -2.49 -10.16
CA GLU A 19 14.53 -1.08 -10.31
C GLU A 19 13.13 -0.81 -9.75
N VAL A 20 12.15 -1.67 -10.08
CA VAL A 20 10.77 -1.54 -9.57
C VAL A 20 10.72 -1.77 -8.06
N ALA A 21 11.45 -2.77 -7.56
CA ALA A 21 11.56 -3.01 -6.12
C ALA A 21 12.19 -1.80 -5.39
N GLY A 22 13.22 -1.20 -5.98
CA GLY A 22 13.88 0.00 -5.46
C GLY A 22 12.96 1.23 -5.45
N LEU A 23 12.17 1.43 -6.51
CA LEU A 23 11.18 2.52 -6.58
C LEU A 23 10.11 2.37 -5.50
N LEU A 24 9.51 1.18 -5.38
CA LEU A 24 8.52 0.91 -4.34
C LEU A 24 9.11 1.09 -2.93
N ALA A 25 10.37 0.72 -2.75
CA ALA A 25 11.07 0.94 -1.50
C ALA A 25 11.21 2.41 -1.13
N ALA A 26 11.80 3.19 -2.02
CA ALA A 26 11.97 4.62 -1.80
C ALA A 26 10.64 5.33 -1.58
N LEU A 27 9.62 5.00 -2.36
CA LEU A 27 8.31 5.62 -2.23
C LEU A 27 7.64 5.27 -0.89
N PHE A 28 7.64 3.99 -0.49
CA PHE A 28 7.01 3.60 0.77
C PHE A 28 7.76 4.09 2.01
N GLU A 29 9.07 4.35 1.90
CA GLU A 29 9.82 5.08 2.93
C GLU A 29 9.33 6.53 3.05
N VAL A 30 9.13 7.23 1.93
CA VAL A 30 8.55 8.59 1.91
C VAL A 30 7.13 8.58 2.48
N VAL A 31 6.28 7.63 2.08
CA VAL A 31 4.92 7.49 2.62
C VAL A 31 4.96 7.28 4.13
N SER A 32 5.86 6.40 4.62
CA SER A 32 6.03 6.17 6.06
C SER A 32 6.44 7.45 6.80
N ALA A 33 7.43 8.17 6.26
CA ALA A 33 7.92 9.40 6.87
C ALA A 33 6.84 10.48 6.97
N ILE A 34 6.01 10.64 5.94
CA ILE A 34 4.93 11.63 5.94
C ILE A 34 3.78 11.17 6.86
N ALA A 35 3.37 9.90 6.76
CA ALA A 35 2.24 9.37 7.52
C ALA A 35 2.49 9.32 9.04
N LEU A 36 3.76 9.26 9.48
CA LEU A 36 4.13 9.40 10.89
C LEU A 36 3.65 10.71 11.52
N HIS A 37 3.47 11.75 10.70
CA HIS A 37 3.05 13.09 11.09
C HIS A 37 1.62 13.41 10.63
N ALA A 38 0.79 12.40 10.38
CA ALA A 38 -0.59 12.56 9.89
C ALA A 38 -1.44 13.52 10.75
N ASP A 39 -1.26 13.52 12.07
CA ASP A 39 -2.00 14.41 12.99
C ASP A 39 -1.73 15.90 12.72
N THR A 40 -0.54 16.24 12.22
CA THR A 40 -0.12 17.63 11.99
C THR A 40 -0.16 18.04 10.53
N ASN A 41 -0.05 17.11 9.58
CA ASN A 41 -0.05 17.39 8.15
C ASN A 41 -1.34 16.92 7.43
N SER A 42 -2.25 16.23 8.13
CA SER A 42 -3.47 15.63 7.55
C SER A 42 -3.23 14.66 6.38
N MET A 43 -2.01 14.14 6.23
CA MET A 43 -1.63 13.18 5.19
C MET A 43 -1.52 11.78 5.78
N SER A 44 -2.64 11.07 5.80
CA SER A 44 -2.67 9.65 6.17
C SER A 44 -2.00 8.78 5.09
N ALA A 45 -1.59 7.56 5.46
CA ALA A 45 -1.05 6.60 4.51
C ALA A 45 -2.00 6.33 3.34
N GLY A 46 -3.28 6.09 3.60
CA GLY A 46 -4.29 5.91 2.54
C GLY A 46 -4.40 7.09 1.58
N ARG A 47 -4.36 8.34 2.08
CA ARG A 47 -4.35 9.53 1.20
C ARG A 47 -3.11 9.59 0.31
N LEU A 48 -1.94 9.30 0.87
CA LEU A 48 -0.69 9.27 0.12
C LEU A 48 -0.68 8.14 -0.91
N CYS A 49 -1.17 6.96 -0.54
CA CYS A 49 -1.30 5.83 -1.46
C CYS A 49 -2.29 6.12 -2.59
N HIS A 50 -3.37 6.86 -2.34
CA HIS A 50 -4.25 7.36 -3.41
C HIS A 50 -3.57 8.42 -4.30
N LEU A 51 -2.77 9.32 -3.71
CA LEU A 51 -2.03 10.33 -4.45
C LEU A 51 -0.99 9.70 -5.40
N PHE A 52 -0.23 8.72 -4.92
CA PHE A 52 0.86 8.09 -5.69
C PHE A 52 0.43 6.85 -6.48
N GLY A 53 -0.63 6.16 -6.05
CA GLY A 53 -1.02 4.86 -6.59
C GLY A 53 -1.35 4.90 -8.07
N TRP A 54 -2.00 5.97 -8.54
CA TRP A 54 -2.25 6.17 -9.97
C TRP A 54 -0.96 6.19 -10.80
N TRP A 55 0.08 6.87 -10.32
CA TRP A 55 1.36 6.95 -11.02
C TRP A 55 2.14 5.63 -10.99
N LEU A 56 1.91 4.80 -9.98
CA LEU A 56 2.56 3.50 -9.83
C LEU A 56 1.88 2.38 -10.61
N LEU A 57 0.54 2.36 -10.58
CA LEU A 57 -0.28 1.20 -10.95
C LEU A 57 -1.42 1.55 -11.92
N GLY A 58 -1.59 2.84 -12.23
CA GLY A 58 -2.57 3.28 -13.22
C GLY A 58 -2.25 2.70 -14.59
N ALA A 59 -3.28 2.24 -15.28
CA ALA A 59 -3.17 1.96 -16.69
C ALA A 59 -2.88 3.28 -17.43
N MET A 60 -1.97 3.25 -18.40
CA MET A 60 -1.92 4.33 -19.39
C MET A 60 -3.25 4.30 -20.15
N PRO A 61 -4.03 5.37 -20.16
CA PRO A 61 -5.17 5.50 -21.05
C PRO A 61 -4.75 5.22 -22.49
N ASP A 62 -5.21 4.13 -23.07
CA ASP A 62 -5.27 3.92 -24.52
C ASP A 62 -6.44 4.71 -25.14
N GLY A 63 -6.78 5.85 -24.53
CA GLY A 63 -7.92 6.69 -24.87
C GLY A 63 -9.11 6.53 -23.92
N THR A 64 -8.92 6.54 -22.60
CA THR A 64 -10.02 6.52 -21.62
C THR A 64 -11.07 7.57 -21.97
N THR A 65 -12.25 7.12 -22.41
CA THR A 65 -13.27 7.97 -23.01
C THR A 65 -14.26 8.54 -22.00
N SER A 66 -14.28 8.03 -20.77
CA SER A 66 -15.21 8.45 -19.72
C SER A 66 -14.52 8.83 -18.41
N TRP A 67 -15.09 9.83 -17.72
CA TRP A 67 -14.65 10.24 -16.38
C TRP A 67 -14.82 9.12 -15.34
N SER A 68 -15.88 8.31 -15.46
CA SER A 68 -16.13 7.20 -14.53
C SER A 68 -15.02 6.17 -14.57
N ASP A 69 -14.55 5.79 -15.76
CA ASP A 69 -13.47 4.80 -15.89
C ASP A 69 -12.16 5.34 -15.35
N LEU A 70 -11.88 6.63 -15.59
CA LEU A 70 -10.71 7.31 -15.04
C LEU A 70 -10.75 7.32 -13.51
N TYR A 71 -11.89 7.70 -12.92
CA TYR A 71 -12.04 7.79 -11.48
C TYR A 71 -11.94 6.41 -10.81
N GLU A 72 -12.57 5.39 -11.38
CA GLU A 72 -12.48 4.02 -10.87
C GLU A 72 -11.06 3.47 -10.95
N ALA A 73 -10.36 3.74 -12.05
CA ALA A 73 -8.98 3.31 -12.20
C ALA A 73 -8.06 4.06 -11.20
N TYR A 74 -8.26 5.37 -10.98
CA TYR A 74 -7.59 6.14 -9.91
C TYR A 74 -7.83 5.52 -8.54
N ARG A 75 -9.10 5.21 -8.22
CA ARG A 75 -9.51 4.65 -6.94
C ARG A 75 -8.86 3.29 -6.69
N LEU A 76 -8.93 2.39 -7.68
CA LEU A 76 -8.36 1.04 -7.59
C LEU A 76 -6.83 1.08 -7.47
N SER A 77 -6.15 1.94 -8.23
CA SER A 77 -4.70 2.08 -8.13
C SER A 77 -4.27 2.60 -6.76
N GLY A 78 -5.02 3.53 -6.18
CA GLY A 78 -4.81 4.00 -4.81
C GLY A 78 -4.96 2.90 -3.76
N GLN A 79 -6.05 2.14 -3.83
CA GLN A 79 -6.30 1.01 -2.92
C GLN A 79 -5.23 -0.07 -3.03
N ARG A 80 -4.83 -0.44 -4.26
CA ARG A 80 -3.75 -1.41 -4.50
C ARG A 80 -2.44 -0.93 -3.90
N ALA A 81 -2.08 0.34 -4.09
CA ALA A 81 -0.88 0.91 -3.50
C ALA A 81 -0.91 0.90 -1.96
N GLU A 82 -2.07 1.17 -1.35
CA GLU A 82 -2.25 1.07 0.11
C GLU A 82 -2.07 -0.37 0.61
N HIS A 83 -2.64 -1.35 -0.09
CA HIS A 83 -2.45 -2.76 0.24
C HIS A 83 -0.97 -3.17 0.18
N LEU A 84 -0.24 -2.76 -0.86
CA LEU A 84 1.19 -3.03 -1.00
C LEU A 84 2.00 -2.35 0.12
N PHE A 85 1.66 -1.11 0.45
CA PHE A 85 2.29 -0.37 1.54
C PHE A 85 2.10 -1.08 2.90
N TYR A 86 0.87 -1.45 3.25
CA TYR A 86 0.61 -2.15 4.51
C TYR A 86 1.22 -3.55 4.55
N ALA A 87 1.23 -4.29 3.44
CA ALA A 87 1.95 -5.55 3.35
C ALA A 87 3.45 -5.38 3.64
N ARG A 88 4.07 -4.33 3.10
CA ARG A 88 5.48 -3.99 3.36
C ARG A 88 5.73 -3.63 4.81
N VAL A 89 4.94 -2.73 5.39
CA VAL A 89 5.09 -2.32 6.80
C VAL A 89 4.92 -3.53 7.72
N ARG A 90 3.95 -4.40 7.43
CA ARG A 90 3.72 -5.66 8.17
C ARG A 90 4.92 -6.61 8.07
N TRP A 91 5.52 -6.76 6.90
CA TRP A 91 6.77 -7.52 6.74
C TRP A 91 7.94 -6.88 7.50
N GLN A 92 8.10 -5.56 7.44
CA GLN A 92 9.16 -4.86 8.18
C GLN A 92 9.07 -5.08 9.69
N THR A 93 7.86 -5.21 10.27
CA THR A 93 7.71 -5.56 11.69
C THR A 93 8.29 -6.92 12.07
N THR A 94 8.50 -7.83 11.12
CA THR A 94 9.18 -9.12 11.37
C THR A 94 10.69 -9.02 11.30
N GLN A 95 11.23 -7.96 10.68
CA GLN A 95 12.65 -7.74 10.48
C GLN A 95 13.25 -6.81 11.53
N GLN A 96 12.49 -5.80 11.95
CA GLN A 96 12.97 -4.75 12.86
C GLN A 96 11.84 -4.18 13.74
N LYS A 97 12.24 -3.50 14.82
CA LYS A 97 11.30 -2.72 15.63
C LYS A 97 10.85 -1.49 14.83
N MET A 98 9.53 -1.33 14.71
CA MET A 98 8.92 -0.20 13.99
C MET A 98 8.34 0.84 14.97
N PRO A 99 8.29 2.13 14.59
CA PRO A 99 7.58 3.16 15.35
C PRO A 99 6.13 2.76 15.62
N ARG A 100 5.65 2.96 16.85
CA ARG A 100 4.29 2.57 17.27
C ARG A 100 3.19 3.11 16.34
N ARG A 101 3.35 4.35 15.87
CA ARG A 101 2.42 4.98 14.91
C ARG A 101 2.31 4.22 13.59
N LEU A 102 3.42 3.76 13.02
CA LEU A 102 3.39 2.95 11.78
C LEU A 102 2.77 1.58 12.04
N VAL A 103 3.01 0.98 13.21
CA VAL A 103 2.36 -0.28 13.59
C VAL A 103 0.85 -0.10 13.73
N GLN A 104 0.38 1.03 14.28
CA GLN A 104 -1.04 1.34 14.39
C GLN A 104 -1.76 1.37 13.03
N LEU A 105 -1.09 1.81 11.96
CA LEU A 105 -1.65 1.83 10.61
C LEU A 105 -2.04 0.43 10.10
N ILE A 106 -1.34 -0.62 10.57
CA ILE A 106 -1.52 -1.99 10.08
C ILE A 106 -2.27 -2.90 11.06
N LEU A 107 -2.75 -2.38 12.20
CA LEU A 107 -3.42 -3.20 13.22
C LEU A 107 -4.71 -3.85 12.71
N SER A 108 -5.45 -3.16 11.85
CA SER A 108 -6.67 -3.65 11.21
C SER A 108 -6.43 -4.31 9.85
N TYR A 109 -5.15 -4.49 9.47
CA TYR A 109 -4.75 -5.07 8.19
C TYR A 109 -4.25 -6.52 8.37
N PRO A 110 -4.66 -7.48 7.51
CA PRO A 110 -5.50 -7.31 6.33
C PRO A 110 -6.95 -6.99 6.69
N PHE A 111 -7.58 -6.10 5.91
CA PHE A 111 -8.98 -5.74 6.13
C PHE A 111 -9.84 -6.99 5.92
N GLY A 112 -10.41 -7.54 6.99
CA GLY A 112 -11.31 -8.69 6.88
C GLY A 112 -11.28 -9.74 7.98
N GLU A 113 -10.67 -9.52 9.15
CA GLU A 113 -10.92 -10.45 10.27
C GLU A 113 -12.42 -10.53 10.67
N SER A 114 -13.22 -9.53 10.31
CA SER A 114 -14.70 -9.55 10.41
C SER A 114 -15.42 -10.17 9.21
N SER A 115 -14.73 -10.54 8.12
CA SER A 115 -15.36 -11.05 6.89
C SER A 115 -14.76 -12.37 6.37
N ALA A 116 -13.68 -12.88 6.97
CA ALA A 116 -13.03 -14.13 6.59
C ALA A 116 -13.16 -15.25 7.64
N SER A 117 -13.90 -15.01 8.73
CA SER A 117 -14.12 -15.96 9.83
C SER A 117 -15.57 -16.46 9.94
N SER A 118 -16.33 -16.40 8.84
CA SER A 118 -17.67 -16.97 8.75
C SER A 118 -17.89 -17.54 7.35
N GLU A 119 -17.26 -18.68 7.08
CA GLU A 119 -17.66 -19.69 6.09
C GLU A 119 -16.96 -21.01 6.40
#